data_AF-A0AAW1LCP4-F1
#
_entry.id   AF-A0AAW1LCP4-F1
#
_cell.length_a   1.000
_cell.length_b   1.000
_cell.length_c   1.000
_cell.angle_alpha   90.00
_cell.angle_beta   90.00
_cell.angle_gamma   90.00
#
_symmetry.space_group_name_H-M   'P 1'
#
loop_
_entity.id
_entity.type
_entity.pdbx_description
1 polymer ?
#
loop_
_entity_poly.entity_id
_entity_poly.type
_entity_poly.pdbx_seq_one_letter_code
_entity_poly.pdbx_strand_id
1 'polypeptide(L)'
;MMRMQAGGEFTQEERIFLLTSYIKHDAHFQTIFAEFGQQFPNRRNVRRLYMKFQRTGSVADAPRAGRPRSMTTEANMETVALSYVEEANISARRWKPWRYPTSKRRTLALEA
;
A
#
# COMPACT_ATOMS: atom_id res chain seq x y z
N MET A 1 30.08 -4.21 11.00
CA MET A 1 29.63 -5.32 10.13
C MET A 1 28.11 -5.27 10.09
N MET A 2 27.51 -4.72 9.02
CA MET A 2 26.05 -4.56 8.95
C MET A 2 25.36 -5.90 8.62
N ARG A 3 24.32 -6.24 9.40
CA ARG A 3 23.54 -7.49 9.28
C ARG A 3 22.64 -7.46 8.04
N MET A 4 22.68 -8.52 7.25
CA MET A 4 21.72 -8.79 6.18
C MET A 4 20.32 -9.01 6.78
N GLN A 5 19.32 -8.27 6.32
CA GLN A 5 17.92 -8.62 6.57
C GLN A 5 17.44 -9.62 5.51
N ALA A 6 16.83 -10.70 5.99
CA ALA A 6 16.24 -11.75 5.18
C ALA A 6 14.91 -11.26 4.59
N GLY A 7 15.02 -10.52 3.50
CA GLY A 7 13.92 -9.95 2.72
C GLY A 7 14.55 -8.94 1.79
N GLY A 8 14.29 -9.02 0.48
CA GLY A 8 14.94 -8.15 -0.54
C GLY A 8 14.54 -6.67 -0.47
N GLU A 9 14.35 -6.13 0.72
CA GLU A 9 13.96 -4.76 1.02
C GLU A 9 15.20 -4.01 1.54
N PHE A 10 15.59 -2.96 0.83
CA PHE A 10 16.70 -2.08 1.23
C PHE A 10 16.30 -1.25 2.45
N THR A 11 17.25 -1.02 3.34
CA THR A 11 17.08 -0.04 4.42
C THR A 11 16.89 1.36 3.82
N GLN A 12 16.40 2.30 4.63
CA GLN A 12 16.23 3.68 4.17
C GLN A 12 17.60 4.32 3.83
N GLU A 13 18.63 4.03 4.63
CA GLU A 13 20.00 4.52 4.42
C GLU A 13 20.59 4.01 3.11
N GLU A 14 20.44 2.72 2.83
CA GLU A 14 20.89 2.11 1.57
C GLU A 14 20.20 2.75 0.36
N ARG A 15 18.89 3.03 0.46
CA ARG A 15 18.16 3.70 -0.62
C ARG A 15 18.60 5.14 -0.83
N ILE A 16 18.90 5.87 0.24
CA ILE A 16 19.46 7.22 0.16
C ILE A 16 20.79 7.15 -0.58
N PHE A 17 21.68 6.24 -0.17
CA PHE A 17 22.96 6.03 -0.84
C PHE A 17 22.80 5.69 -2.33
N LEU A 18 21.93 4.74 -2.66
CA LEU A 18 21.68 4.34 -4.04
C LEU A 18 21.17 5.51 -4.89
N LEU A 19 20.29 6.34 -4.34
CA LEU A 19 19.74 7.49 -5.04
C LEU A 19 20.79 8.59 -5.24
N THR A 20 21.58 8.91 -4.22
CA THR A 20 22.63 9.94 -4.30
C THR A 20 23.73 9.51 -5.28
N SER A 21 24.19 8.26 -5.22
CA SER A 21 25.15 7.71 -6.19
C SER A 21 24.58 7.65 -7.61
N TYR A 22 23.29 7.35 -7.77
CA TYR A 22 22.63 7.34 -9.08
C TYR A 22 22.64 8.72 -9.76
N ILE A 23 22.40 9.78 -8.98
CA ILE A 23 22.45 11.16 -9.47
C ILE A 23 23.90 11.60 -9.72
N LYS A 24 24.81 11.28 -8.79
CA LYS A 24 26.22 11.68 -8.86
C LYS A 24 26.94 11.10 -10.08
N HIS A 25 26.65 9.85 -10.42
CA HIS A 25 27.34 9.12 -11.49
C HIS A 25 26.54 9.05 -12.79
N ASP A 26 25.52 9.90 -12.96
CA ASP A 26 24.67 9.98 -14.15
C ASP A 26 24.18 8.60 -14.65
N ALA A 27 23.59 7.82 -13.74
CA ALA A 27 23.09 6.47 -13.99
C ALA A 27 24.15 5.42 -14.43
N HIS A 28 25.45 5.66 -14.22
CA HIS A 28 26.50 4.69 -14.49
C HIS A 28 26.54 3.56 -13.45
N PHE A 29 25.71 2.55 -13.68
CA PHE A 29 25.47 1.44 -12.75
C PHE A 29 26.73 0.69 -12.30
N GLN A 30 27.71 0.47 -13.18
CA GLN A 30 28.94 -0.27 -12.82
C GLN A 30 29.72 0.40 -11.68
N THR A 31 29.77 1.74 -11.67
CA THR A 31 30.47 2.51 -10.63
C THR A 31 29.71 2.44 -9.31
N ILE A 32 28.38 2.61 -9.38
CA ILE A 32 27.48 2.51 -8.23
C ILE A 32 27.58 1.10 -7.60
N PHE A 33 27.74 0.06 -8.43
CA PHE A 33 27.87 -1.32 -7.95
C PHE A 33 29.18 -1.55 -7.21
N ALA A 34 30.27 -1.00 -7.73
CA ALA A 34 31.58 -1.09 -7.08
C ALA A 34 31.57 -0.38 -5.72
N GLU A 35 30.92 0.79 -5.62
CA GLU A 35 30.83 1.56 -4.38
C GLU A 35 29.91 0.93 -3.33
N PHE A 36 28.86 0.22 -3.74
CA PHE A 36 27.89 -0.38 -2.80
C PHE A 36 28.43 -1.61 -2.06
N GLY A 37 29.39 -2.34 -2.64
CA GLY A 37 30.14 -3.40 -1.95
C GLY A 37 29.38 -4.69 -1.57
N GLN A 38 28.08 -4.80 -1.89
CA GLN A 38 27.24 -5.97 -1.56
C GLN A 38 26.47 -6.49 -2.80
N GLN A 39 25.97 -7.74 -2.75
CA GLN A 39 25.19 -8.34 -3.84
C GLN A 39 24.01 -7.44 -4.20
N PHE A 40 24.08 -6.86 -5.40
CA PHE A 40 23.38 -5.64 -5.73
C PHE A 40 21.91 -5.89 -6.15
N PRO A 41 20.98 -4.96 -5.86
CA PRO A 41 19.64 -5.00 -6.44
C PRO A 41 19.65 -5.13 -7.96
N ASN A 42 18.63 -5.77 -8.53
CA ASN A 42 18.39 -5.64 -9.98
C ASN A 42 18.39 -4.15 -10.39
N ARG A 43 19.09 -3.77 -11.49
CA ARG A 43 19.11 -2.40 -12.06
C ARG A 43 17.73 -1.75 -12.12
N ARG A 44 16.70 -2.56 -12.37
CA ARG A 44 15.30 -2.14 -12.40
C ARG A 44 14.82 -1.53 -11.07
N ASN A 45 15.30 -2.03 -9.93
CA ASN A 45 14.90 -1.54 -8.61
C ASN A 45 15.45 -0.14 -8.34
N VAL A 46 16.73 0.12 -8.66
CA VAL A 46 17.32 1.46 -8.52
C VAL A 46 16.62 2.47 -9.41
N ARG A 47 16.32 2.10 -10.66
CA ARG A 47 15.55 2.97 -11.57
C ARG A 47 14.13 3.24 -11.02
N ARG A 48 13.44 2.22 -10.49
CA ARG A 48 12.12 2.40 -9.86
C ARG A 48 12.18 3.31 -8.65
N LEU A 49 13.22 3.18 -7.83
CA LEU A 49 13.46 4.05 -6.68
C LEU A 49 13.64 5.51 -7.13
N TYR A 50 14.46 5.76 -8.15
CA TYR A 50 14.64 7.10 -8.70
C TYR A 50 13.34 7.68 -9.26
N MET A 51 12.59 6.92 -10.05
CA MET A 51 11.30 7.37 -10.61
C MET A 51 10.27 7.65 -9.52
N LYS A 52 10.23 6.82 -8.47
CA LYS A 52 9.38 7.07 -7.29
C LYS A 52 9.79 8.37 -6.61
N PHE A 53 11.09 8.57 -6.40
CA PHE A 53 11.61 9.79 -5.78
C PHE A 53 11.28 11.04 -6.61
N GLN A 54 11.44 11.01 -7.94
CA GLN A 54 11.03 12.13 -8.79
C GLN A 54 9.53 12.45 -8.67
N ARG A 55 8.69 11.43 -8.46
CA ARG A 55 7.24 11.61 -8.34
C ARG A 55 6.81 12.11 -6.96
N THR A 56 7.40 11.60 -5.88
CA THR A 56 6.90 11.83 -4.50
C THR A 56 7.86 12.60 -3.61
N GLY A 57 9.11 12.82 -4.05
CA GLY A 57 10.17 13.45 -3.24
C GLY A 57 10.63 12.62 -2.03
N SER A 58 10.20 11.35 -1.93
CA SER A 58 10.42 10.52 -0.75
C SER A 58 11.07 9.18 -1.09
N VAL A 59 12.02 8.78 -0.25
CA VAL A 59 12.76 7.51 -0.32
C VAL A 59 12.11 6.43 0.55
N ALA A 60 11.27 6.83 1.51
CA ALA A 60 10.58 5.95 2.43
C ALA A 60 9.58 5.04 1.70
N ASP A 61 9.40 3.82 2.18
CA ASP A 61 8.36 2.95 1.63
C ASP A 61 6.96 3.46 1.93
N ALA A 62 6.08 3.25 0.96
CA ALA A 62 4.68 3.46 1.23
C ALA A 62 4.23 2.39 2.22
N PRO A 63 3.40 2.73 3.22
CA PRO A 63 2.75 1.72 4.02
C PRO A 63 2.03 0.76 3.08
N ARG A 64 2.08 -0.55 3.38
CA ARG A 64 1.39 -1.56 2.56
C ARG A 64 -0.09 -1.20 2.52
N ALA A 65 -0.55 -0.73 1.38
CA ALA A 65 -1.96 -0.44 1.16
C ALA A 65 -2.71 -1.78 1.16
N GLY A 66 -3.37 -2.10 2.27
CA GLY A 66 -4.31 -3.20 2.32
C GLY A 66 -5.54 -2.89 1.46
N ARG A 67 -6.34 -3.93 1.17
CA ARG A 67 -7.68 -3.71 0.60
C ARG A 67 -8.48 -2.86 1.58
N PRO A 68 -9.09 -1.74 1.16
CA PRO A 68 -9.95 -0.97 2.04
C PRO A 68 -11.06 -1.88 2.56
N ARG A 69 -11.19 -1.98 3.89
CA ARG A 69 -12.24 -2.77 4.53
C ARG A 69 -13.56 -2.02 4.37
N SER A 70 -14.27 -2.27 3.27
CA SER A 70 -15.56 -1.65 2.99
C SER A 70 -16.62 -1.92 4.08
N MET A 71 -16.46 -2.96 4.89
CA MET A 71 -17.38 -3.26 6.01
C MET A 71 -17.17 -2.39 7.25
N THR A 72 -16.08 -1.63 7.34
CA THR A 72 -15.74 -0.81 8.51
C THR A 72 -16.02 0.68 8.29
N THR A 73 -16.90 1.01 7.34
CA THR A 73 -17.46 2.36 7.22
C THR A 73 -18.62 2.49 8.20
N GLU A 74 -18.75 3.65 8.85
CA GLU A 74 -19.78 3.92 9.87
C GLU A 74 -21.20 3.63 9.37
N ALA A 75 -21.54 4.11 8.16
CA ALA A 75 -22.81 3.81 7.51
C ALA A 75 -23.10 2.31 7.30
N ASN A 76 -22.06 1.50 7.05
CA ASN A 76 -22.20 0.05 6.90
C ASN A 76 -22.35 -0.65 8.25
N MET A 77 -21.72 -0.12 9.31
CA MET A 77 -21.90 -0.62 10.67
C MET A 77 -23.32 -0.33 11.17
N GLU A 78 -23.84 0.87 10.91
CA GLU A 78 -25.21 1.26 11.24
C GLU A 78 -26.23 0.40 10.50
N THR A 79 -26.04 0.19 9.20
CA THR A 79 -26.93 -0.68 8.41
C THR A 79 -26.98 -2.10 8.97
N VAL A 80 -25.83 -2.65 9.37
CA VAL A 80 -25.77 -3.97 10.01
C VAL A 80 -26.49 -3.94 11.36
N ALA A 81 -26.27 -2.92 12.20
CA ALA A 81 -26.91 -2.78 13.50
C ALA A 81 -28.44 -2.70 13.39
N LEU A 82 -28.96 -1.86 12.48
CA LEU A 82 -30.40 -1.74 12.22
C LEU A 82 -31.01 -3.05 11.75
N SER A 83 -30.31 -3.83 10.92
CA SER A 83 -30.84 -5.12 10.44
C SER A 83 -31.04 -6.16 11.55
N TYR A 84 -30.29 -6.08 12.66
CA TYR A 84 -30.52 -6.94 13.83
C TYR A 84 -31.70 -6.47 14.69
N VAL A 85 -32.00 -5.16 14.69
CA VAL A 85 -33.15 -4.59 15.42
C VAL A 85 -34.45 -4.92 14.70
N GLU A 86 -34.46 -4.81 13.36
CA GLU A 86 -35.64 -5.06 12.53
C GLU A 86 -35.99 -6.56 12.45
N GLU A 87 -35.00 -7.45 12.42
CA GLU A 87 -35.22 -8.89 12.32
C GLU A 87 -34.42 -9.65 13.40
N ALA A 88 -35.02 -9.83 14.58
CA ALA A 88 -34.42 -10.51 15.74
C ALA A 88 -33.97 -11.98 15.50
N ASN A 89 -34.34 -12.60 14.37
CA ASN A 89 -34.02 -13.98 14.01
C ASN A 89 -32.96 -14.14 12.91
N ILE A 90 -32.30 -13.05 12.47
CA ILE A 90 -31.19 -13.17 11.51
C ILE A 90 -29.93 -13.64 12.25
N SER A 91 -29.49 -14.86 11.96
CA SER A 91 -28.16 -15.31 12.37
C SER A 91 -27.09 -14.67 11.47
N ALA A 92 -25.93 -14.36 12.06
CA ALA A 92 -24.79 -13.77 11.34
C ALA A 92 -24.35 -14.56 10.08
N ARG A 93 -24.67 -15.85 10.00
CA ARG A 93 -24.39 -16.70 8.82
C ARG A 93 -25.41 -16.54 7.68
N ARG A 94 -26.63 -16.08 7.97
CA ARG A 94 -27.73 -15.97 7.00
C ARG A 94 -27.83 -14.56 6.38
N TRP A 95 -27.14 -13.58 6.96
CA TRP A 95 -27.08 -12.22 6.46
C TRP A 95 -26.47 -12.18 5.04
N LYS A 96 -27.24 -11.69 4.07
CA LYS A 96 -26.81 -11.52 2.68
C LYS A 96 -26.87 -10.03 2.32
N PRO A 97 -25.73 -9.33 2.17
CA PRO A 97 -25.70 -7.88 1.89
C PRO A 97 -26.34 -7.50 0.54
N TRP A 98 -26.60 -8.47 -0.33
CA TRP A 98 -27.17 -8.29 -1.67
C TRP A 98 -28.71 -8.40 -1.71
N ARG A 99 -29.38 -8.69 -0.58
CA ARG A 99 -30.84 -8.82 -0.53
C ARG A 99 -31.59 -7.48 -0.41
N TYR A 100 -30.90 -6.37 -0.13
CA TYR A 100 -31.51 -5.05 -0.19
C TYR A 100 -31.68 -4.60 -1.65
N PRO A 101 -32.88 -4.18 -2.07
CA PRO A 101 -33.14 -3.71 -3.43
C PRO A 101 -32.18 -2.59 -3.81
N THR A 102 -31.54 -2.73 -4.96
CA THR A 102 -30.59 -1.76 -5.54
C THR A 102 -31.18 -0.35 -5.71
N SER A 103 -32.51 -0.21 -5.70
CA SER A 103 -33.22 1.08 -5.76
C SER A 103 -32.93 2.01 -4.57
N LYS A 104 -32.59 1.48 -3.39
CA LYS A 104 -32.21 2.29 -2.21
C LYS A 104 -30.71 2.55 -2.07
N ARG A 105 -29.86 1.98 -2.92
CA ARG A 105 -28.40 2.21 -2.88
C ARG A 105 -27.98 3.54 -3.51
N ARG A 106 -28.85 4.13 -4.33
CA ARG A 106 -28.57 5.33 -5.12
C ARG A 106 -28.87 6.64 -4.37
N THR A 107 -29.68 6.58 -3.31
CA THR A 107 -30.06 7.76 -2.51
C THR A 107 -28.98 8.13 -1.48
N LEU A 108 -28.31 7.16 -0.86
CA LEU A 108 -27.26 7.40 0.15
C LEU A 108 -25.92 7.89 -0.42
N ALA A 109 -25.73 7.89 -1.74
CA ALA A 109 -24.51 8.41 -2.37
C ALA A 109 -24.65 9.88 -2.81
N LEU A 110 -25.85 10.46 -2.72
CA LEU A 110 -26.14 11.85 -3.09
C LEU A 110 -26.33 12.76 -1.86
N GLU A 111 -26.52 12.19 -0.68
CA GLU A 111 -26.55 12.88 0.61
C GLU A 111 -25.33 12.42 1.40
N ALA A 112 -24.17 12.99 1.07
CA ALA A 112 -22.94 12.87 1.86
C ALA A 112 -23.00 13.78 3.09
#